data_AF-A0A925PU09-F1
#
_entry.id   AF-A0A925PU09-F1
#
_cell.length_a   1.000
_cell.length_b   1.000
_cell.length_c   1.000
_cell.angle_alpha   90.00
_cell.angle_beta   90.00
_cell.angle_gamma   90.00
#
_symmetry.space_group_name_H-M   'P 1'
#
loop_
_entity.id
_entity.type
_entity.pdbx_description
1 polymer ?
#
loop_
_entity_poly.entity_id
_entity_poly.type
_entity_poly.pdbx_seq_one_letter_code
_entity_poly.pdbx_strand_id
1 'polypeptide(L)'
;MGFLIRAAFWLMIIVLLLPTDEGQRSEVYGTAQAAVKDVATFCDRNPETCARGADAFGVFVQKAQFGARMLMDLINGRSDDGGDGTQDSETQAVFEPARFDLGESQDTLNPEDREEAWSGPDPAGT
;
A
#
# COMPACT_ATOMS: atom_id res chain seq x y z
N MET A 1 1.02 10.30 -17.37
CA MET A 1 1.28 8.99 -18.01
C MET A 1 2.20 8.04 -17.22
N GLY A 2 2.87 8.44 -16.13
CA GLY A 2 3.75 7.52 -15.36
C GLY A 2 3.05 6.58 -14.38
N PHE A 3 1.73 6.70 -14.17
CA PHE A 3 0.97 5.88 -13.22
C PHE A 3 0.95 4.41 -13.63
N LEU A 4 0.70 4.11 -14.91
CA LEU A 4 0.66 2.74 -15.42
C LEU A 4 2.03 2.05 -15.31
N ILE A 5 3.11 2.78 -15.59
CA ILE A 5 4.47 2.25 -15.46
C ILE A 5 4.77 1.91 -14.00
N ARG A 6 4.40 2.79 -13.06
CA ARG A 6 4.55 2.53 -11.62
C ARG A 6 3.70 1.35 -11.18
N ALA A 7 2.44 1.29 -11.59
CA ALA A 7 1.54 0.18 -11.25
C ALA A 7 2.04 -1.16 -11.79
N ALA A 8 2.46 -1.20 -13.07
CA ALA A 8 3.01 -2.40 -13.69
C ALA A 8 4.31 -2.85 -13.02
N PHE A 9 5.20 -1.91 -12.67
CA PHE A 9 6.41 -2.19 -11.90
C PHE A 9 6.09 -2.83 -10.55
N TRP A 10 5.14 -2.26 -9.80
CA TRP A 10 4.71 -2.83 -8.52
C TRP A 10 4.06 -4.21 -8.67
N LEU A 11 3.23 -4.42 -9.69
CA LEU A 11 2.62 -5.73 -9.94
C LEU A 11 3.68 -6.78 -10.31
N MET A 12 4.67 -6.42 -11.13
CA MET A 12 5.76 -7.34 -11.49
C MET A 12 6.56 -7.77 -10.26
N ILE A 13 6.88 -6.82 -9.37
CA ILE A 13 7.56 -7.13 -8.09
C ILE A 13 6.73 -8.11 -7.27
N ILE A 14 5.43 -7.87 -7.12
CA ILE A 14 4.55 -8.75 -6.34
C ILE A 14 4.52 -10.16 -6.93
N VAL A 15 4.36 -10.29 -8.25
CA VAL A 15 4.34 -11.59 -8.92
C VAL A 15 5.68 -12.32 -8.75
N LEU A 16 6.80 -11.60 -8.79
CA LEU A 16 8.13 -12.17 -8.60
C LEU A 16 8.37 -12.62 -7.15
N LEU A 17 7.76 -11.96 -6.17
CA LEU A 17 7.79 -12.36 -4.76
C LEU A 17 6.85 -13.54 -4.45
N LEU A 18 5.85 -13.83 -5.30
CA LEU A 18 4.94 -14.93 -5.06
C LEU A 18 5.66 -16.26 -5.29
N PRO A 19 5.75 -17.15 -4.29
CA PRO A 19 6.40 -18.43 -4.45
C PRO A 19 5.57 -19.34 -5.36
N THR A 20 6.16 -19.77 -6.48
CA THR A 20 5.52 -20.67 -7.46
C THR A 20 5.70 -22.15 -7.13
N ASP A 21 6.61 -22.49 -6.22
CA ASP A 21 6.99 -23.88 -5.88
C ASP A 21 6.95 -24.14 -4.36
N GLU A 22 6.58 -25.37 -3.98
CA GLU A 22 6.41 -25.76 -2.58
C GLU A 22 7.75 -25.84 -1.81
N GLY A 23 8.86 -26.13 -2.49
CA GLY A 23 10.19 -26.08 -1.89
C GLY A 23 10.62 -24.65 -1.54
N GLN A 24 10.39 -23.72 -2.47
CA GLN A 24 10.73 -22.30 -2.31
C GLN A 24 9.82 -21.57 -1.32
N ARG A 25 8.62 -22.10 -1.02
CA ARG A 25 7.78 -21.57 0.06
C ARG A 25 8.52 -21.50 1.37
N SER A 26 9.19 -22.58 1.78
CA SER A 26 9.79 -22.67 3.12
C SER A 26 10.89 -21.62 3.34
N GLU A 27 11.69 -21.34 2.32
CA GLU A 27 12.78 -20.35 2.37
C GLU A 27 12.25 -18.91 2.31
N VAL A 28 11.27 -18.64 1.43
CA VAL A 28 10.64 -17.32 1.34
C VAL A 28 9.80 -17.00 2.58
N TYR A 29 9.10 -17.98 3.16
CA TYR A 29 8.42 -17.80 4.45
C TYR A 29 9.42 -17.64 5.59
N GLY A 30 10.58 -18.28 5.54
CA GLY A 30 11.65 -18.09 6.53
C GLY A 30 12.19 -16.66 6.53
N THR A 31 12.47 -16.10 5.36
CA THR A 31 12.94 -14.70 5.22
C THR A 31 11.85 -13.69 5.55
N ALA A 32 10.60 -13.95 5.16
CA ALA A 32 9.46 -13.14 5.57
C ALA A 32 9.25 -13.18 7.09
N GLN A 33 9.41 -14.34 7.73
CA GLN A 33 9.32 -14.46 9.19
C GLN A 33 10.43 -13.68 9.90
N ALA A 34 11.65 -13.66 9.35
CA ALA A 34 12.72 -12.84 9.90
C ALA A 34 12.36 -11.35 9.86
N ALA A 35 11.82 -10.85 8.74
CA ALA A 35 11.35 -9.47 8.64
C ALA A 35 10.20 -9.17 9.60
N VAL A 36 9.23 -10.09 9.76
CA VAL A 36 8.14 -9.94 10.74
C VAL A 36 8.69 -9.88 12.17
N LYS A 37 9.71 -10.69 12.49
CA LYS A 37 10.36 -10.67 13.79
C LYS A 37 11.05 -9.33 14.07
N ASP A 38 11.67 -8.71 13.07
CA ASP A 38 12.28 -7.40 13.21
C ASP A 38 11.24 -6.32 13.48
N VAL A 39 10.11 -6.37 12.76
CA VAL A 39 8.96 -5.47 13.01
C VAL A 39 8.39 -5.68 14.41
N ALA A 40 8.21 -6.94 14.83
CA ALA A 40 7.72 -7.26 16.17
C ALA A 40 8.67 -6.72 17.26
N THR A 41 9.98 -6.90 17.07
CA THR A 41 11.00 -6.37 17.99
C THR A 41 10.99 -4.84 18.03
N PHE A 42 10.74 -4.17 16.90
CA PHE A 42 10.57 -2.71 16.85
C PHE A 42 9.32 -2.26 17.61
N CYS A 43 8.21 -2.99 17.47
CA CYS A 43 6.96 -2.72 18.17
C CYS A 43 7.08 -2.94 19.69
N ASP A 44 7.83 -3.95 20.14
CA ASP A 44 8.12 -4.14 21.57
C ASP A 44 8.84 -2.95 22.19
N ARG A 45 9.70 -2.27 21.41
CA ARG A 45 10.45 -1.09 21.85
C ARG A 45 9.66 0.22 21.69
N ASN A 46 8.68 0.26 20.79
CA ASN A 46 7.90 1.47 20.45
C ASN A 46 6.40 1.14 20.36
N PRO A 47 5.75 0.86 21.50
CA PRO A 47 4.36 0.38 21.51
C PRO A 47 3.36 1.41 20.99
N GLU A 48 3.60 2.70 21.26
CA GLU A 48 2.74 3.80 20.82
C GLU A 48 2.72 3.98 19.29
N THR A 49 3.88 3.85 18.64
CA THR A 49 4.01 3.94 17.18
C THR A 49 3.31 2.77 16.50
N CYS A 50 3.47 1.57 17.06
CA CYS A 50 2.82 0.37 16.53
C CYS A 50 1.29 0.42 16.71
N ALA A 51 0.79 0.95 17.83
CA ALA A 51 -0.65 1.16 18.05
C ALA A 51 -1.26 2.13 17.04
N ARG A 52 -0.65 3.30 16.81
CA ARG A 52 -1.14 4.25 15.79
C ARG A 52 -1.05 3.68 14.38
N GLY A 53 0.00 2.92 14.09
CA GLY A 53 0.16 2.21 12.82
C GLY A 53 -0.94 1.15 12.61
N ALA A 54 -1.29 0.41 13.65
CA ALA A 54 -2.35 -0.60 13.62
C ALA A 54 -3.72 0.01 13.31
N ASP A 55 -4.06 1.16 13.91
CA ASP A 55 -5.32 1.86 13.64
C ASP A 55 -5.41 2.31 12.17
N ALA A 56 -4.34 2.91 11.65
CA ALA A 56 -4.27 3.34 10.25
C ALA A 56 -4.35 2.14 9.28
N PHE A 57 -3.63 1.06 9.59
CA PHE A 57 -3.62 -0.15 8.77
C PHE A 57 -4.96 -0.90 8.83
N GLY A 58 -5.68 -0.85 9.95
CA GLY A 58 -6.99 -1.46 10.12
C GLY A 58 -8.01 -0.97 9.08
N VAL A 59 -8.07 0.35 8.85
CA VAL A 59 -8.95 0.94 7.83
C VAL A 59 -8.58 0.47 6.43
N PHE A 60 -7.28 0.39 6.13
CA PHE A 60 -6.80 -0.12 4.86
C PHE A 60 -7.25 -1.58 4.64
N VAL A 61 -7.10 -2.44 5.66
CA VAL A 61 -7.51 -3.85 5.59
C VAL A 61 -9.02 -3.97 5.40
N GLN A 62 -9.84 -3.18 6.10
CA GLN A 62 -11.29 -3.17 5.92
C GLN A 62 -11.68 -2.83 4.48
N LYS A 63 -11.05 -1.79 3.90
CA LYS A 63 -11.26 -1.41 2.49
C LYS A 63 -10.78 -2.50 1.53
N ALA A 64 -9.64 -3.13 1.80
CA ALA A 64 -9.12 -4.23 0.98
C ALA A 64 -10.06 -5.45 1.00
N GLN A 65 -10.61 -5.82 2.16
CA GLN A 65 -11.59 -6.90 2.28
C GLN A 65 -12.87 -6.59 1.49
N PHE A 66 -13.35 -5.35 1.58
CA PHE A 66 -14.52 -4.91 0.81
C PHE A 66 -14.25 -4.98 -0.70
N GLY A 67 -13.10 -4.45 -1.16
CA GLY A 67 -12.69 -4.53 -2.56
C GLY A 67 -12.53 -5.97 -3.06
N ALA A 68 -11.97 -6.86 -2.24
CA ALA A 68 -11.84 -8.27 -2.57
C ALA A 68 -13.20 -8.96 -2.73
N ARG A 69 -14.16 -8.70 -1.84
CA ARG A 69 -15.54 -9.21 -1.96
C ARG A 69 -16.20 -8.69 -3.24
N MET A 70 -16.12 -7.39 -3.50
CA MET A 70 -16.66 -6.78 -4.71
C MET A 70 -16.08 -7.39 -6.00
N LEU A 71 -14.77 -7.64 -6.05
CA LEU A 71 -14.13 -8.29 -7.19
C LEU A 71 -14.62 -9.75 -7.36
N MET A 72 -14.75 -10.49 -6.27
CA MET A 72 -15.28 -11.86 -6.30
C MET A 72 -16.74 -11.89 -6.75
N ASP A 73 -17.58 -10.96 -6.27
CA ASP A 73 -18.98 -10.84 -6.68
C ASP A 73 -19.10 -10.51 -8.17
N LEU A 74 -18.22 -9.64 -8.71
CA LEU A 74 -18.17 -9.35 -10.15
C LEU A 74 -17.78 -10.57 -10.99
N ILE A 75 -16.82 -11.37 -10.52
CA ILE A 75 -16.37 -12.60 -11.21
C ILE A 75 -17.47 -13.66 -11.15
N ASN A 76 -18.10 -13.84 -10.00
CA ASN A 76 -19.18 -14.82 -9.79
C ASN A 76 -20.46 -14.41 -10.53
N GLY A 77 -20.84 -13.13 -10.51
CA GLY A 77 -22.00 -12.61 -11.23
C GLY A 77 -21.88 -12.71 -12.76
N ARG A 78 -20.66 -12.60 -13.30
CA ARG A 78 -20.35 -12.90 -14.71
C ARG A 78 -20.39 -14.40 -15.04
N SER A 79 -20.32 -15.27 -14.04
CA SER A 79 -20.36 -16.72 -14.21
C SER A 79 -21.78 -17.29 -14.22
N ASP A 80 -22.76 -16.56 -13.64
CA ASP A 80 -24.19 -16.90 -13.69
C ASP A 80 -24.83 -16.51 -15.04
N ASP A 81 -24.30 -15.48 -15.72
CA ASP A 81 -24.68 -15.08 -17.08
C ASP A 81 -23.88 -15.89 -18.13
N GLY A 82 -24.07 -17.21 -18.11
CA GLY A 82 -23.48 -18.11 -19.10
C GLY A 82 -24.18 -17.95 -20.46
N GLY A 83 -23.73 -17.02 -21.30
CA GLY A 83 -24.25 -16.87 -22.65
C GLY A 83 -23.55 -15.83 -23.53
N ASP A 84 -22.69 -16.34 -24.40
CA ASP A 84 -22.22 -15.72 -25.64
C ASP A 84 -21.07 -14.70 -25.54
N GLY A 85 -20.05 -14.95 -26.35
CA GLY A 85 -18.87 -14.11 -26.43
C GLY A 85 -19.18 -12.83 -27.19
N THR A 86 -18.56 -11.73 -26.77
CA THR A 86 -17.89 -10.76 -27.65
C THR A 86 -17.16 -9.77 -26.75
N GLN A 87 -15.89 -9.55 -27.06
CA GLN A 87 -15.13 -8.42 -26.58
C GLN A 87 -15.80 -7.19 -27.16
N ASP A 88 -16.52 -6.43 -26.34
CA ASP A 88 -16.75 -5.03 -26.64
C ASP A 88 -16.69 -4.21 -25.35
N SER A 89 -15.87 -3.17 -25.49
CA SER A 89 -15.70 -2.08 -24.56
C SER A 89 -17.04 -1.40 -24.24
N GLU A 90 -17.04 -0.63 -23.14
CA GLU A 90 -18.12 0.29 -22.75
C GLU A 90 -19.32 -0.35 -22.05
N THR A 91 -19.10 -0.88 -20.84
CA THR A 91 -20.09 -0.67 -19.79
C THR A 91 -19.60 0.48 -18.91
N GLN A 92 -20.21 1.65 -19.09
CA GLN A 92 -20.01 2.82 -18.25
C GLN A 92 -20.20 2.43 -16.78
N ALA A 93 -19.09 2.30 -16.06
CA ALA A 93 -19.10 2.34 -14.61
C ALA A 93 -19.45 3.77 -14.20
N VAL A 94 -20.74 4.04 -13.97
CA VAL A 94 -21.18 5.23 -13.22
C VAL A 94 -20.86 4.99 -11.75
N PHE A 95 -19.58 4.99 -11.42
CA PHE A 95 -19.10 5.15 -10.06
C PHE A 95 -18.00 6.18 -10.13
N GLU A 96 -18.39 7.42 -9.89
CA GLU A 96 -17.43 8.51 -9.76
C GLU A 96 -16.51 8.18 -8.56
N PRO A 97 -15.20 7.98 -8.76
CA PRO A 97 -14.29 7.89 -7.64
C PRO A 97 -14.36 9.21 -6.88
N ALA A 98 -14.45 9.14 -5.54
CA ALA A 98 -14.34 10.33 -4.70
C ALA A 98 -13.08 11.09 -5.11
N ARG A 99 -13.27 12.29 -5.65
CA ARG A 99 -12.20 13.15 -6.14
C ARG A 99 -11.49 13.69 -4.90
N PHE A 100 -10.29 13.22 -4.62
CA PHE A 100 -9.43 13.85 -3.62
C PHE A 100 -8.87 15.12 -4.25
N ASP A 101 -9.34 16.28 -3.79
CA ASP A 101 -8.70 17.56 -4.09
C ASP A 101 -7.29 17.55 -3.46
N LEU A 102 -6.29 17.26 -4.29
CA LEU A 102 -4.86 17.43 -3.95
C LEU A 102 -4.42 18.90 -4.10
N GLY A 103 -5.38 19.84 -4.10
CA GLY A 103 -5.22 21.22 -4.53
C GLY A 103 -4.75 22.20 -3.46
N GLU A 104 -4.54 21.79 -2.22
CA GLU A 104 -4.05 22.69 -1.19
C GLU A 104 -3.15 21.92 -0.22
N SER A 105 -1.83 22.03 -0.42
CA SER A 105 -0.93 21.79 0.70
C SER A 105 -1.31 22.81 1.76
N GLN A 106 -1.99 22.37 2.82
CA GLN A 106 -2.18 23.17 4.01
C GLN A 106 -0.81 23.35 4.65
N ASP A 107 -0.07 24.31 4.11
CA ASP A 107 1.24 24.75 4.56
C ASP A 107 1.05 25.44 5.91
N THR A 108 1.05 24.62 6.95
CA THR A 108 0.80 25.01 8.35
C THR A 108 2.09 25.42 9.06
N LEU A 109 3.22 25.44 8.37
CA LEU A 109 4.52 25.80 8.91
C LEU A 109 4.68 27.33 8.89
N ASN A 110 5.02 27.91 10.04
CA ASN A 110 5.42 29.31 10.11
C ASN A 110 6.80 29.45 9.43
N PRO A 111 7.14 30.59 8.79
CA PRO A 111 8.45 30.80 8.17
C PRO A 111 9.65 30.53 9.10
N GLU A 112 9.45 30.69 10.41
CA GLU A 112 10.45 30.43 11.45
C GLU A 112 10.72 28.91 11.65
N ASP A 113 9.73 28.05 11.34
CA ASP A 113 9.88 26.59 11.36
C ASP A 113 10.71 26.08 10.19
N ARG A 114 10.95 26.92 9.17
CA ARG A 114 11.76 26.59 8.00
C ARG A 114 13.22 26.94 8.18
N GLU A 115 13.59 27.57 9.28
CA GLU A 115 14.99 27.84 9.60
C GLU A 115 15.63 26.60 10.24
N GLU A 116 16.78 26.21 9.73
CA GLU A 116 17.57 25.11 10.26
C GLU A 116 18.24 25.54 11.58
N ALA A 117 17.53 25.36 12.70
CA ALA A 117 18.03 25.71 14.03
C ALA A 117 19.26 24.89 14.46
N TRP A 118 19.54 23.77 13.79
CA TRP A 118 20.67 22.91 14.13
C TRP A 118 21.84 23.10 13.18
N SER A 119 22.75 23.98 13.56
CA SER A 119 24.14 23.96 13.06
C SER A 119 24.89 22.88 13.85
N GLY A 120 25.46 21.89 13.16
CA GLY A 120 26.30 20.87 13.80
C GLY A 120 27.50 21.49 14.55
N PRO A 121 28.18 20.73 15.42
CA PRO A 121 29.30 21.26 16.21
C PRO A 121 30.36 21.90 15.31
N ASP A 122 30.72 23.14 15.61
CA ASP A 122 31.71 23.92 14.86
C ASP A 122 33.07 23.19 14.88
N PRO A 123 33.69 22.86 13.74
CA PRO A 123 34.98 22.14 13.71
C PRO A 123 36.16 23.00 14.19
N ALA A 124 35.95 24.25 14.57
CA ALA A 124 36.96 25.17 15.09
C ALA A 124 36.75 25.46 16.59
N GLY A 125 36.98 24.46 17.44
CA GLY A 125 37.00 24.62 18.90
C GLY A 125 38.13 23.80 19.53
N THR A 126 39.29 24.45 19.67
CA THR A 126 40.44 24.05 20.49
C THR A 126 40.11 23.91 21.97
#